data_AF-A0A8B8KZ56-F1
#
_entry.id   AF-A0A8B8KZ56-F1
#
_cell.length_a   1.000
_cell.length_b   1.000
_cell.length_c   1.000
_cell.angle_alpha   90.00
_cell.angle_beta   90.00
_cell.angle_gamma   90.00
#
_symmetry.space_group_name_H-M   'P 1'
#
loop_
_entity.id
_entity.type
_entity.pdbx_description
1 polymer ?
#
loop_
_entity_poly.entity_id
_entity_poly.type
_entity_poly.pdbx_seq_one_letter_code
_entity_poly.pdbx_strand_id
1 'polypeptide(L)'
;MFNFHDAHATMPLGAAKLLHERRHKLKGTVKLVFQPAEEGKAGAFHVLKEGALDNVQGFLGLHVSPHIPAATIASRPAPMLASSGRFLVTIRAKGGHAAFPHLNKDPVLAASMAIIVLQQIIQRETDPLQPKLGFVERNHTGNLIPEKVEFGGTFRSFTAQEQSYIQKRIREVIEMQAVVYGCSGTVDFMEDRMMPYPPTVNDEALYEHNKRVGEALLGRSSTWEAQCEVFSVYIAAEDFSFYTQKMAASFFVIGIYNETMNSGTQTHSPYFVLDEEVLPIGAAFYAAVAISYFDSQLPLLNKMIPEVNFTST
;
A
#
# COMPACT_ATOMS: atom_id res chain seq x y z
N MET A 1 -23.01 7.03 -9.29
CA MET A 1 -21.93 6.10 -9.67
C MET A 1 -21.32 5.65 -8.37
N PHE A 2 -21.56 4.42 -7.94
CA PHE A 2 -21.07 3.89 -6.67
C PHE A 2 -19.59 3.55 -6.85
N ASN A 3 -18.70 4.22 -6.11
CA ASN A 3 -17.29 3.87 -6.08
C ASN A 3 -17.07 2.75 -5.04
N PHE A 4 -15.99 1.98 -5.18
CA PHE A 4 -15.64 0.93 -4.21
C PHE A 4 -15.47 1.49 -2.79
N HIS A 5 -15.02 2.75 -2.65
CA HIS A 5 -14.93 3.48 -1.38
C HIS A 5 -16.31 3.68 -0.70
N ASP A 6 -17.40 3.77 -1.47
CA ASP A 6 -18.75 3.92 -0.90
C ASP A 6 -19.17 2.64 -0.18
N ALA A 7 -18.74 1.46 -0.68
CA ALA A 7 -18.93 0.18 0.00
C ALA A 7 -18.20 0.16 1.35
N HIS A 8 -16.96 0.66 1.38
CA HIS A 8 -16.13 0.71 2.59
C HIS A 8 -16.67 1.66 3.64
N ALA A 9 -17.35 2.75 3.27
CA ALA A 9 -18.04 3.61 4.22
C ALA A 9 -19.36 2.97 4.70
N THR A 10 -20.06 2.24 3.83
CA THR A 10 -21.36 1.63 4.13
C THR A 10 -21.26 0.47 5.14
N MET A 11 -20.27 -0.42 4.99
CA MET A 11 -20.14 -1.61 5.87
C MET A 11 -19.91 -1.25 7.35
N PRO A 12 -19.00 -0.32 7.73
CA PRO A 12 -18.86 0.15 9.11
C PRO A 12 -20.13 0.82 9.64
N LEU A 13 -20.88 1.58 8.83
CA LEU A 13 -22.17 2.15 9.26
C LEU A 13 -23.20 1.06 9.58
N GLY A 14 -23.26 0.00 8.77
CA GLY A 14 -24.07 -1.19 9.07
C GLY A 14 -23.62 -1.86 10.37
N ALA A 15 -22.30 -2.01 10.57
CA ALA A 15 -21.74 -2.55 11.80
C ALA A 15 -22.09 -1.68 13.02
N ALA A 16 -22.08 -0.34 12.87
CA ALA A 16 -22.47 0.59 13.92
C ALA A 16 -23.88 0.31 14.43
N LYS A 17 -24.83 0.07 13.51
CA LYS A 17 -26.20 -0.29 13.86
C LYS A 17 -26.26 -1.61 14.65
N LEU A 18 -25.60 -2.66 14.13
CA LEU A 18 -25.54 -3.98 14.77
C LEU A 18 -24.93 -3.92 16.19
N LEU A 19 -23.86 -3.14 16.35
CA LEU A 19 -23.18 -2.92 17.62
C LEU A 19 -24.03 -2.09 18.57
N HIS A 20 -24.70 -1.04 18.09
CA HIS A 20 -25.55 -0.19 18.90
C HIS A 20 -26.74 -0.94 19.52
N GLU A 21 -27.37 -1.83 18.74
CA GLU A 21 -28.42 -2.74 19.22
C GLU A 21 -27.93 -3.66 20.34
N ARG A 22 -26.63 -4.02 20.31
CA ARG A 22 -25.96 -4.91 21.28
C ARG A 22 -25.08 -4.19 22.29
N ARG A 23 -25.15 -2.85 22.37
CA ARG A 23 -24.21 -2.03 23.17
C ARG A 23 -24.13 -2.44 24.64
N HIS A 24 -25.23 -2.94 25.20
CA HIS A 24 -25.32 -3.42 26.58
C HIS A 24 -24.50 -4.69 26.84
N LYS A 25 -24.05 -5.39 25.79
CA LYS A 25 -23.19 -6.57 25.87
C LYS A 25 -21.72 -6.27 25.58
N LEU A 26 -21.40 -5.07 25.09
CA LEU A 26 -20.02 -4.69 24.78
C LEU A 26 -19.25 -4.44 26.08
N LYS A 27 -18.12 -5.11 26.25
CA LYS A 27 -17.24 -4.97 27.43
C LYS A 27 -16.12 -3.94 27.20
N GLY A 28 -16.23 -3.13 26.15
CA GLY A 28 -15.21 -2.16 25.78
C GLY A 28 -15.75 -1.13 24.79
N THR A 29 -14.85 -0.33 24.23
CA THR A 29 -15.19 0.76 23.30
C THR A 29 -14.84 0.38 21.88
N VAL A 30 -15.79 0.53 20.96
CA VAL A 30 -15.55 0.39 19.52
C VAL A 30 -15.53 1.78 18.90
N LYS A 31 -14.44 2.10 18.18
CA LYS A 31 -14.32 3.33 17.39
C LYS A 31 -14.50 2.99 15.92
N LEU A 32 -15.34 3.76 15.22
CA LEU A 32 -15.46 3.70 13.77
C LEU A 32 -14.62 4.82 13.18
N VAL A 33 -13.70 4.47 12.28
CA VAL A 33 -12.77 5.41 11.67
C VAL A 33 -13.13 5.55 10.20
N PHE A 34 -13.63 6.72 9.82
CA PHE A 34 -13.89 7.09 8.45
C PHE A 34 -12.71 7.90 7.93
N GLN A 35 -11.74 7.19 7.37
CA GLN A 35 -10.51 7.80 6.91
C GLN A 35 -10.71 8.45 5.54
N PRO A 36 -10.32 9.73 5.36
CA PRO A 36 -10.29 10.35 4.03
C PRO A 36 -9.00 10.01 3.29
N ALA A 37 -8.96 10.26 1.98
CA ALA A 37 -7.70 10.46 1.24
C ALA A 37 -6.71 9.27 1.23
N GLU A 38 -7.21 8.03 1.23
CA GLU A 38 -6.40 6.81 1.06
C GLU A 38 -5.60 6.84 -0.26
N GLU A 39 -6.25 7.28 -1.34
CA GLU A 39 -5.75 7.34 -2.72
C GLU A 39 -4.58 8.32 -2.93
N GLY A 40 -3.40 7.94 -2.44
CA GLY A 40 -2.13 8.62 -2.65
C GLY A 40 -1.87 9.86 -1.78
N LYS A 41 -2.70 10.15 -0.78
CA LYS A 41 -2.54 11.31 0.13
C LYS A 41 -2.26 10.94 1.58
N ALA A 42 -2.07 9.65 1.89
CA ALA A 42 -1.72 9.17 3.23
C ALA A 42 -2.71 9.62 4.31
N GLY A 43 -4.01 9.47 4.05
CA GLY A 43 -5.06 9.76 5.03
C GLY A 43 -4.85 9.11 6.40
N ALA A 44 -4.45 7.84 6.41
CA ALA A 44 -4.18 7.11 7.65
C ALA A 44 -3.08 7.78 8.49
N PHE A 45 -2.01 8.28 7.85
CA PHE A 45 -0.95 9.02 8.54
C PHE A 45 -1.50 10.27 9.23
N HIS A 46 -2.33 11.05 8.53
CA HIS A 46 -2.93 12.26 9.08
C HIS A 46 -3.89 11.96 10.25
N VAL A 47 -4.72 10.93 10.12
CA VAL A 47 -5.61 10.47 11.21
C VAL A 47 -4.80 10.06 12.44
N LEU A 48 -3.68 9.33 12.26
CA LEU A 48 -2.83 8.93 13.37
C LEU A 48 -2.11 10.11 14.04
N LYS A 49 -1.75 11.14 13.26
CA LYS A 49 -1.11 12.36 13.75
C LYS A 49 -2.03 13.18 14.66
N GLU A 50 -3.34 13.12 14.47
CA GLU A 50 -4.32 13.80 15.33
C GLU A 50 -4.47 13.15 16.73
N GLY A 51 -3.90 11.96 16.95
CA GLY A 51 -3.87 11.30 18.27
C GLY A 51 -5.20 10.66 18.70
N ALA A 52 -6.27 10.75 17.88
CA ALA A 52 -7.58 10.20 18.20
C ALA A 52 -7.58 8.66 18.42
N LEU A 53 -6.53 7.97 17.98
CA LEU A 53 -6.39 6.51 18.02
C LEU A 53 -5.31 6.00 18.98
N ASP A 54 -4.71 6.86 19.80
CA ASP A 54 -3.55 6.48 20.65
C ASP A 54 -3.86 5.38 21.68
N ASN A 55 -5.12 5.27 22.12
CA ASN A 55 -5.57 4.26 23.09
C ASN A 55 -6.25 3.04 22.44
N VAL A 56 -6.11 2.83 21.12
CA VAL A 56 -6.72 1.69 20.41
C VAL A 56 -5.82 0.47 20.49
N GLN A 57 -6.38 -0.67 20.91
CA GLN A 57 -5.62 -1.92 21.14
C GLN A 57 -5.63 -2.88 19.93
N GLY A 58 -6.55 -2.67 19.00
CA GLY A 58 -6.71 -3.50 17.82
C GLY A 58 -7.43 -2.74 16.72
N PHE A 59 -6.99 -2.91 15.48
CA PHE A 59 -7.55 -2.24 14.31
C PHE A 59 -7.86 -3.23 13.19
N LEU A 60 -9.06 -3.16 12.62
CA LEU A 60 -9.49 -4.01 11.50
C LEU A 60 -9.80 -3.12 10.30
N GLY A 61 -9.24 -3.48 9.14
CA GLY A 61 -9.64 -2.93 7.85
C GLY A 61 -10.21 -4.04 6.94
N LEU A 62 -11.14 -3.66 6.07
CA LEU A 62 -11.78 -4.55 5.10
C LEU A 62 -11.90 -3.85 3.75
N HIS A 63 -11.38 -4.47 2.70
CA HIS A 63 -11.44 -3.96 1.34
C HIS A 63 -12.21 -4.90 0.41
N VAL A 64 -13.08 -4.38 -0.46
CA VAL A 64 -13.75 -5.18 -1.49
C VAL A 64 -12.76 -5.73 -2.53
N SER A 65 -12.95 -6.95 -3.03
CA SER A 65 -12.09 -7.54 -4.05
C SER A 65 -12.92 -8.13 -5.20
N PRO A 66 -12.81 -7.59 -6.43
CA PRO A 66 -13.54 -8.10 -7.59
C PRO A 66 -12.98 -9.42 -8.13
N HIS A 67 -11.86 -9.91 -7.58
CA HIS A 67 -11.23 -11.16 -8.01
C HIS A 67 -11.56 -12.35 -7.11
N ILE A 68 -12.31 -12.11 -6.03
CA ILE A 68 -12.68 -13.12 -5.05
C ILE A 68 -14.19 -13.32 -5.13
N PRO A 69 -14.70 -14.57 -5.16
CA PRO A 69 -16.13 -14.86 -5.15
C PRO A 69 -16.88 -14.06 -4.09
N ALA A 70 -18.07 -13.57 -4.46
CA ALA A 70 -18.97 -12.88 -3.54
C ALA A 70 -19.16 -13.66 -2.24
N ALA A 71 -19.36 -12.94 -1.13
CA ALA A 71 -19.55 -13.52 0.21
C ALA A 71 -18.36 -14.33 0.76
N THR A 72 -17.14 -14.11 0.25
CA THR A 72 -15.92 -14.73 0.77
C THR A 72 -15.08 -13.70 1.52
N ILE A 73 -14.60 -14.03 2.72
CA ILE A 73 -13.65 -13.20 3.47
C ILE A 73 -12.26 -13.83 3.41
N ALA A 74 -11.27 -13.05 3.00
CA ALA A 74 -9.91 -13.52 2.82
C ALA A 74 -8.87 -12.56 3.39
N SER A 75 -7.74 -13.14 3.80
CA SER A 75 -6.54 -12.43 4.23
C SER A 75 -5.40 -13.45 4.36
N ARG A 76 -4.17 -12.98 4.52
CA ARG A 76 -3.01 -13.83 4.76
C ARG A 76 -2.23 -13.37 5.98
N PRO A 77 -1.48 -14.26 6.64
CA PRO A 77 -0.49 -13.83 7.60
C PRO A 77 0.58 -12.98 6.90
N ALA A 78 1.18 -12.08 7.67
CA ALA A 78 2.14 -11.09 7.21
C ALA A 78 3.24 -11.67 6.28
N PRO A 79 3.71 -10.89 5.29
CA PRO A 79 3.20 -9.59 4.84
C PRO A 79 1.94 -9.73 3.96
N MET A 80 1.02 -8.76 4.01
CA MET A 80 -0.22 -8.78 3.21
C MET A 80 -0.13 -7.95 1.91
N LEU A 81 0.33 -6.70 1.99
CA LEU A 81 0.46 -5.79 0.85
C LEU A 81 1.85 -5.14 0.84
N ALA A 82 2.31 -4.75 -0.36
CA ALA A 82 3.63 -4.16 -0.54
C ALA A 82 3.68 -2.72 -0.02
N SER A 83 4.86 -2.29 0.41
CA SER A 83 5.19 -0.87 0.54
C SER A 83 5.12 -0.17 -0.81
N SER A 84 4.98 1.15 -0.79
CA SER A 84 5.01 2.01 -1.98
C SER A 84 5.87 3.23 -1.76
N GLY A 85 6.95 3.36 -2.54
CA GLY A 85 7.73 4.58 -2.60
C GLY A 85 7.81 5.15 -4.02
N ARG A 86 8.28 6.39 -4.11
CA ARG A 86 8.53 7.10 -5.37
C ARG A 86 9.95 7.65 -5.37
N PHE A 87 10.49 7.88 -6.55
CA PHE A 87 11.77 8.54 -6.69
C PHE A 87 11.80 9.43 -7.93
N LEU A 88 12.51 10.54 -7.80
CA LEU A 88 12.83 11.48 -8.86
C LEU A 88 14.35 11.55 -8.96
N VAL A 89 14.87 11.27 -10.15
CA VAL A 89 16.27 11.38 -10.49
C VAL A 89 16.49 12.64 -11.30
N THR A 90 17.53 13.40 -10.95
CA THR A 90 18.04 14.49 -11.76
C THR A 90 19.49 14.23 -12.12
N ILE A 91 19.78 14.14 -13.43
CA ILE A 91 21.14 14.08 -13.96
C ILE A 91 21.48 15.42 -14.62
N ARG A 92 22.64 16.00 -14.24
CA ARG A 92 23.13 17.27 -14.75
C ARG A 92 24.51 17.15 -15.34
N ALA A 93 24.75 17.89 -16.41
CA ALA A 93 26.04 17.97 -17.07
C ALA A 93 26.21 19.33 -17.76
N LYS A 94 27.42 19.58 -18.28
CA LYS A 94 27.66 20.72 -19.16
C LYS A 94 27.11 20.40 -20.56
N GLY A 95 25.94 20.95 -20.89
CA GLY A 95 25.31 20.86 -22.20
C GLY A 95 26.02 21.74 -23.25
N GLY A 96 25.50 21.73 -24.48
CA GLY A 96 26.04 22.54 -25.57
C GLY A 96 25.57 22.11 -26.96
N HIS A 97 26.22 22.60 -28.00
CA HIS A 97 25.80 22.31 -29.37
C HIS A 97 26.04 20.83 -29.72
N ALA A 98 25.02 20.16 -30.26
CA ALA A 98 25.07 18.74 -30.60
C ALA A 98 26.13 18.37 -31.67
N ALA A 99 26.60 19.33 -32.48
CA ALA A 99 27.65 19.11 -33.47
C ALA A 99 29.05 18.97 -32.85
N PHE A 100 29.24 19.38 -31.59
CA PHE A 100 30.53 19.34 -30.90
C PHE A 100 30.43 18.54 -29.59
N PRO A 101 30.05 17.25 -29.64
CA PRO A 101 29.80 16.46 -28.43
C PRO A 101 31.05 16.30 -27.55
N HIS A 102 32.25 16.34 -28.13
CA HIS A 102 33.52 16.26 -27.42
C HIS A 102 33.81 17.45 -26.48
N LEU A 103 33.10 18.58 -26.63
CA LEU A 103 33.21 19.75 -25.76
C LEU A 103 32.21 19.76 -24.60
N ASN A 104 31.27 18.80 -24.60
CA ASN A 104 30.12 18.74 -23.72
C ASN A 104 30.03 17.36 -23.04
N LYS A 105 29.09 17.23 -22.10
CA LYS A 105 28.72 15.96 -21.46
C LYS A 105 27.24 15.73 -21.70
N ASP A 106 26.87 14.51 -22.04
CA ASP A 106 25.50 14.18 -22.43
C ASP A 106 24.75 13.49 -21.27
N PRO A 107 23.88 14.23 -20.54
CA PRO A 107 23.10 13.64 -19.46
C PRO A 107 22.02 12.68 -19.98
N VAL A 108 21.65 12.71 -21.27
CA VAL A 108 20.68 11.76 -21.86
C VAL A 108 21.30 10.36 -21.93
N LEU A 109 22.56 10.27 -22.33
CA LEU A 109 23.27 8.99 -22.39
C LEU A 109 23.46 8.41 -20.98
N ALA A 110 23.86 9.26 -20.02
CA ALA A 110 23.97 8.89 -18.62
C ALA A 110 22.63 8.38 -18.05
N ALA A 111 21.52 9.07 -18.31
CA ALA A 111 20.19 8.66 -17.86
C ALA A 111 19.75 7.33 -18.49
N SER A 112 20.00 7.14 -19.79
CA SER A 112 19.67 5.91 -20.51
C SER A 112 20.37 4.70 -19.89
N MET A 113 21.66 4.82 -19.59
CA MET A 113 22.42 3.75 -18.96
C MET A 113 22.01 3.51 -17.51
N ALA A 114 21.75 4.58 -16.75
CA ALA A 114 21.20 4.46 -15.40
C ALA A 114 19.88 3.67 -15.40
N ILE A 115 18.96 3.98 -16.31
CA ILE A 115 17.68 3.27 -16.44
C ILE A 115 17.91 1.78 -16.75
N ILE A 116 18.78 1.47 -17.72
CA ILE A 116 19.11 0.07 -18.06
C ILE A 116 19.64 -0.68 -16.83
N VAL A 117 20.57 -0.07 -16.09
CA VAL A 117 21.18 -0.68 -14.90
C VAL A 117 20.17 -0.85 -13.76
N LEU A 118 19.27 0.12 -13.53
CA LEU A 118 18.18 -0.02 -12.56
C LEU A 118 17.30 -1.24 -12.88
N GLN A 119 17.00 -1.49 -14.16
CA GLN A 119 16.21 -2.65 -14.59
C GLN A 119 17.01 -3.96 -14.55
N GLN A 120 18.32 -3.94 -14.82
CA GLN A 120 19.13 -5.17 -14.91
C GLN A 120 19.67 -5.64 -13.56
N ILE A 121 20.05 -4.73 -12.68
CA ILE A 121 20.75 -5.04 -11.44
C ILE A 121 19.73 -5.10 -10.30
N ILE A 122 19.01 -4.02 -10.04
CA ILE A 122 18.10 -3.98 -8.88
C ILE A 122 17.01 -5.05 -9.03
N GLN A 123 16.55 -5.32 -10.26
CA GLN A 123 15.56 -6.37 -10.49
C GLN A 123 16.01 -7.81 -10.28
N ARG A 124 17.31 -8.02 -10.11
CA ARG A 124 17.88 -9.34 -9.86
C ARG A 124 18.42 -9.49 -8.45
N GLU A 125 18.51 -8.40 -7.69
CA GLU A 125 19.02 -8.38 -6.32
C GLU A 125 17.90 -8.61 -5.27
N THR A 126 16.63 -8.49 -5.65
CA THR A 126 15.47 -8.64 -4.73
C THR A 126 14.39 -9.56 -5.29
N ASP A 127 13.53 -10.11 -4.42
CA ASP A 127 12.28 -10.81 -4.78
C ASP A 127 11.43 -9.92 -5.72
N PRO A 128 10.49 -10.42 -6.56
CA PRO A 128 10.02 -9.79 -7.81
C PRO A 128 9.21 -8.49 -7.65
N LEU A 129 9.23 -7.85 -6.49
CA LEU A 129 8.82 -6.47 -6.31
C LEU A 129 9.92 -5.51 -6.76
N GLN A 130 9.63 -4.78 -7.84
CA GLN A 130 10.66 -4.07 -8.59
C GLN A 130 10.43 -2.56 -8.74
N PRO A 131 11.51 -1.76 -8.82
CA PRO A 131 11.39 -0.37 -9.24
C PRO A 131 10.84 -0.30 -10.67
N LYS A 132 9.73 0.43 -10.83
CA LYS A 132 9.05 0.66 -12.10
C LYS A 132 9.24 2.10 -12.54
N LEU A 133 9.79 2.29 -13.74
CA LEU A 133 9.92 3.61 -14.36
C LEU A 133 8.52 4.15 -14.69
N GLY A 134 8.23 5.35 -14.23
CA GLY A 134 6.94 6.03 -14.47
C GLY A 134 7.04 7.05 -15.60
N PHE A 135 8.16 7.75 -15.70
CA PHE A 135 8.38 8.75 -16.75
C PHE A 135 9.88 9.02 -17.00
N VAL A 136 10.16 9.58 -18.18
CA VAL A 136 11.44 10.20 -18.54
C VAL A 136 11.12 11.53 -19.20
N GLU A 137 11.62 12.62 -18.65
CA GLU A 137 11.42 13.96 -19.17
C GLU A 137 12.73 14.58 -19.63
N ARG A 138 12.70 15.11 -20.86
CA ARG A 138 13.78 15.92 -21.41
C ARG A 138 13.18 17.24 -21.88
N ASN A 139 13.59 18.33 -21.25
CA ASN A 139 13.34 19.67 -21.80
C ASN A 139 14.45 19.98 -22.80
N HIS A 140 14.19 20.04 -24.13
CA HIS A 140 14.98 20.83 -25.12
C HIS A 140 14.58 20.66 -26.60
N THR A 141 15.12 21.56 -27.44
CA THR A 141 15.09 21.61 -28.90
C THR A 141 16.16 20.72 -29.56
N GLY A 142 15.90 20.20 -30.77
CA GLY A 142 16.62 19.06 -31.37
C GLY A 142 18.13 19.20 -31.63
N ASN A 143 18.69 20.41 -31.65
CA ASN A 143 20.11 20.64 -32.01
C ASN A 143 21.05 20.87 -30.82
N LEU A 144 20.57 20.65 -29.59
CA LEU A 144 21.31 20.89 -28.34
C LEU A 144 21.41 19.63 -27.48
N ILE A 145 22.59 19.43 -26.89
CA ILE A 145 22.81 18.54 -25.75
C ILE A 145 22.29 19.28 -24.50
N PRO A 146 21.29 18.74 -23.79
CA PRO A 146 20.71 19.43 -22.64
C PRO A 146 21.67 19.44 -21.45
N GLU A 147 21.48 20.39 -20.55
CA GLU A 147 22.23 20.45 -19.28
C GLU A 147 21.63 19.55 -18.19
N LYS A 148 20.38 19.09 -18.39
CA LYS A 148 19.61 18.37 -17.39
C LYS A 148 18.67 17.35 -18.04
N VAL A 149 18.56 16.18 -17.41
CA VAL A 149 17.52 15.17 -17.68
C VAL A 149 16.91 14.74 -16.35
N GLU A 150 15.59 14.58 -16.34
CA GLU A 150 14.85 14.07 -15.19
C GLU A 150 14.13 12.79 -15.58
N PHE A 151 14.09 11.84 -14.65
CA PHE A 151 13.25 10.66 -14.77
C PHE A 151 12.85 10.19 -13.40
N GLY A 152 11.78 9.42 -13.31
CA GLY A 152 11.27 8.99 -12.02
C GLY A 152 10.39 7.77 -12.13
N GLY A 153 10.06 7.22 -10.97
CA GLY A 153 9.32 5.98 -10.90
C GLY A 153 8.80 5.67 -9.51
N THR A 154 8.33 4.44 -9.38
CA THR A 154 7.87 3.87 -8.11
C THR A 154 8.76 2.69 -7.75
N PHE A 155 8.81 2.35 -6.46
CA PHE A 155 9.35 1.09 -5.99
C PHE A 155 8.41 0.45 -4.98
N ARG A 156 8.56 -0.86 -4.81
CA ARG A 156 7.72 -1.71 -3.97
C ARG A 156 8.62 -2.69 -3.22
N SER A 157 8.25 -3.06 -2.00
CA SER A 157 8.91 -4.11 -1.22
C SER A 157 7.98 -4.67 -0.14
N PHE A 158 8.19 -5.90 0.35
CA PHE A 158 7.34 -6.48 1.39
C PHE A 158 7.88 -6.27 2.81
N THR A 159 9.12 -5.81 2.93
CA THR A 159 9.76 -5.55 4.22
C THR A 159 10.41 -4.16 4.24
N ALA A 160 10.49 -3.56 5.42
CA ALA A 160 11.16 -2.27 5.60
C ALA A 160 12.67 -2.36 5.28
N GLN A 161 13.28 -3.52 5.51
CA GLN A 161 14.68 -3.81 5.20
C GLN A 161 14.91 -3.79 3.68
N GLU A 162 14.07 -4.47 2.91
CA GLU A 162 14.12 -4.43 1.44
C GLU A 162 13.84 -3.02 0.90
N GLN A 163 12.90 -2.30 1.50
CA GLN A 163 12.61 -0.91 1.12
C GLN A 163 13.86 -0.03 1.22
N SER A 164 14.53 -0.11 2.37
CA SER A 164 15.76 0.63 2.65
C SER A 164 16.90 0.21 1.72
N TYR A 165 17.00 -1.09 1.44
CA TYR A 165 17.97 -1.64 0.50
C TYR A 165 17.76 -1.11 -0.92
N ILE A 166 16.52 -1.15 -1.44
CA ILE A 166 16.18 -0.65 -2.78
C ILE A 166 16.49 0.85 -2.89
N GLN A 167 16.10 1.66 -1.91
CA GLN A 167 16.42 3.10 -1.90
C GLN A 167 17.94 3.33 -1.97
N LYS A 168 18.72 2.61 -1.16
CA LYS A 168 20.18 2.67 -1.20
C LYS A 168 20.73 2.30 -2.58
N ARG A 169 20.26 1.19 -3.16
CA ARG A 169 20.72 0.71 -4.48
C ARG A 169 20.36 1.64 -5.62
N ILE A 170 19.16 2.23 -5.61
CA ILE A 170 18.77 3.25 -6.59
C ILE A 170 19.78 4.40 -6.53
N ARG A 171 20.06 4.94 -5.34
CA ARG A 171 21.01 6.05 -5.16
C ARG A 171 22.40 5.70 -5.71
N GLU A 172 22.94 4.57 -5.28
CA GLU A 172 24.25 4.09 -5.73
C GLU A 172 24.34 3.95 -7.25
N VAL A 173 23.35 3.32 -7.90
CA VAL A 173 23.32 3.16 -9.35
C VAL A 173 23.29 4.51 -10.05
N ILE A 174 22.44 5.44 -9.62
CA ILE A 174 22.32 6.76 -10.24
C ILE A 174 23.63 7.55 -10.14
N GLU A 175 24.20 7.63 -8.94
CA GLU A 175 25.41 8.41 -8.69
C GLU A 175 26.60 7.83 -9.48
N MET A 176 26.78 6.51 -9.47
CA MET A 176 27.88 5.86 -10.19
C MET A 176 27.71 5.96 -11.71
N GLN A 177 26.51 5.74 -12.24
CA GLN A 177 26.28 5.82 -13.69
C GLN A 177 26.47 7.25 -14.19
N ALA A 178 26.03 8.27 -13.45
CA ALA A 178 26.27 9.65 -13.83
C ALA A 178 27.77 9.97 -13.92
N VAL A 179 28.57 9.54 -12.94
CA VAL A 179 30.01 9.81 -12.88
C VAL A 179 30.77 9.19 -14.06
N VAL A 180 30.41 7.98 -14.50
CA VAL A 180 31.03 7.33 -15.68
C VAL A 180 30.96 8.21 -16.94
N TYR A 181 29.88 8.98 -17.08
CA TYR A 181 29.65 9.88 -18.21
C TYR A 181 30.10 11.33 -17.94
N GLY A 182 30.83 11.58 -16.83
CA GLY A 182 31.24 12.92 -16.43
C GLY A 182 30.07 13.84 -16.07
N CYS A 183 28.96 13.25 -15.63
CA CYS A 183 27.75 13.95 -15.17
C CYS A 183 27.67 13.87 -13.64
N SER A 184 26.74 14.64 -13.07
CA SER A 184 26.31 14.52 -11.67
C SER A 184 24.89 13.97 -11.63
N GLY A 185 24.61 13.03 -10.72
CA GLY A 185 23.31 12.41 -10.54
C GLY A 185 22.84 12.58 -9.09
N THR A 186 21.57 12.89 -8.90
CA THR A 186 20.94 13.01 -7.58
C THR A 186 19.60 12.30 -7.57
N VAL A 187 19.20 11.77 -6.40
CA VAL A 187 17.93 11.07 -6.21
C VAL A 187 17.18 11.69 -5.05
N ASP A 188 15.92 12.01 -5.29
CA ASP A 188 14.95 12.48 -4.30
C ASP A 188 13.84 11.43 -4.17
N PHE A 189 13.64 10.88 -2.96
CA PHE A 189 12.60 9.88 -2.68
C PHE A 189 11.22 10.49 -2.38
N MET A 190 11.11 11.81 -2.50
CA MET A 190 9.86 12.58 -2.42
C MET A 190 9.11 12.41 -1.09
N GLU A 191 9.79 12.01 -0.02
CA GLU A 191 9.17 11.68 1.27
C GLU A 191 8.47 12.89 1.91
N ASP A 192 8.95 14.09 1.59
CA ASP A 192 8.40 15.39 2.00
C ASP A 192 7.10 15.77 1.28
N ARG A 193 6.90 15.29 0.04
CA ARG A 193 5.79 15.66 -0.85
C ARG A 193 4.77 14.54 -1.04
N MET A 194 5.24 13.30 -1.00
CA MET A 194 4.46 12.09 -1.23
C MET A 194 4.97 11.00 -0.30
N MET A 195 4.29 10.87 0.82
CA MET A 195 4.68 9.93 1.85
C MET A 195 4.74 8.49 1.30
N PRO A 196 5.85 7.77 1.53
CA PRO A 196 5.92 6.37 1.18
C PRO A 196 5.01 5.57 2.10
N TYR A 197 4.29 4.60 1.53
CA TYR A 197 3.46 3.70 2.31
C TYR A 197 4.34 2.54 2.78
N PRO A 198 4.40 2.23 4.09
CA PRO A 198 5.08 1.03 4.56
C PRO A 198 4.38 -0.25 4.05
N PRO A 199 5.00 -1.44 4.19
CA PRO A 199 4.30 -2.67 3.88
C PRO A 199 3.12 -2.86 4.85
N THR A 200 2.01 -3.40 4.35
CA THR A 200 0.87 -3.75 5.22
C THR A 200 1.13 -5.12 5.83
N VAL A 201 1.35 -5.13 7.14
CA VAL A 201 1.73 -6.31 7.91
C VAL A 201 0.62 -6.63 8.89
N ASN A 202 -0.03 -7.78 8.71
CA ASN A 202 -1.04 -8.23 9.67
C ASN A 202 -0.37 -8.69 10.97
N ASP A 203 -0.87 -8.19 12.10
CA ASP A 203 -0.56 -8.77 13.41
C ASP A 203 -1.08 -10.21 13.46
N GLU A 204 -0.22 -11.14 13.87
CA GLU A 204 -0.50 -12.58 13.84
C GLU A 204 -1.68 -12.97 14.75
N ALA A 205 -1.75 -12.41 15.96
CA ALA A 205 -2.80 -12.74 16.92
C ALA A 205 -4.16 -12.20 16.48
N LEU A 206 -4.20 -10.96 15.96
CA LEU A 206 -5.41 -10.39 15.39
C LEU A 206 -5.85 -11.09 14.10
N TYR A 207 -4.91 -11.46 13.24
CA TYR A 207 -5.20 -12.23 12.03
C TYR A 207 -5.89 -13.55 12.38
N GLU A 208 -5.31 -14.34 13.30
CA GLU A 208 -5.89 -15.62 13.73
C GLU A 208 -7.24 -15.47 14.46
N HIS A 209 -7.43 -14.37 15.19
CA HIS A 209 -8.74 -14.06 15.78
C HIS A 209 -9.78 -13.77 14.69
N ASN A 210 -9.47 -12.85 13.78
CA ASN A 210 -10.39 -12.39 12.75
C ASN A 210 -10.71 -13.47 11.72
N LYS A 211 -9.72 -14.31 11.39
CA LYS A 211 -9.90 -15.52 10.58
C LYS A 211 -10.94 -16.46 11.19
N ARG A 212 -10.80 -16.81 12.48
CA ARG A 212 -11.76 -17.67 13.18
C ARG A 212 -13.16 -17.07 13.26
N VAL A 213 -13.27 -15.75 13.43
CA VAL A 213 -14.56 -15.06 13.41
C VAL A 213 -15.21 -15.14 12.03
N GLY A 214 -14.43 -14.94 10.96
CA GLY A 214 -14.90 -15.11 9.58
C GLY A 214 -15.38 -16.54 9.31
N GLU A 215 -14.61 -17.55 9.76
CA GLU A 215 -14.95 -18.97 9.62
C GLU A 215 -16.25 -19.32 10.33
N ALA A 216 -16.46 -18.76 11.53
CA ALA A 216 -17.69 -18.96 12.29
C ALA A 216 -18.90 -18.26 11.66
N LEU A 217 -18.69 -17.09 11.04
CA LEU A 217 -19.76 -16.29 10.43
C LEU A 217 -20.25 -16.90 9.10
N LEU A 218 -19.32 -17.37 8.26
CA LEU A 218 -19.60 -17.77 6.88
C LEU A 218 -19.49 -19.27 6.62
N GLY A 219 -19.00 -20.03 7.60
CA GLY A 219 -18.60 -21.42 7.44
C GLY A 219 -17.21 -21.55 6.81
N ARG A 220 -16.50 -22.63 7.15
CA ARG A 220 -15.10 -22.85 6.73
C ARG A 220 -14.91 -22.83 5.20
N SER A 221 -15.89 -23.29 4.43
CA SER A 221 -15.84 -23.31 2.96
C SER A 221 -15.90 -21.92 2.31
N SER A 222 -16.44 -20.94 3.04
CA SER A 222 -16.61 -19.56 2.62
C SER A 222 -15.48 -18.66 3.15
N THR A 223 -14.43 -19.29 3.70
CA THR A 223 -13.23 -18.62 4.24
C THR A 223 -11.95 -19.24 3.71
N TRP A 224 -10.96 -18.36 3.54
CA TRP A 224 -9.74 -18.51 2.75
C TRP A 224 -8.91 -19.79 2.88
N GLU A 225 -8.89 -20.50 4.01
CA GLU A 225 -7.97 -21.65 4.16
C GLU A 225 -8.26 -22.79 3.15
N ALA A 226 -9.48 -22.84 2.60
CA ALA A 226 -9.86 -23.76 1.52
C ALA A 226 -9.44 -23.32 0.10
N GLN A 227 -8.95 -22.09 -0.11
CA GLN A 227 -8.70 -21.51 -1.45
C GLN A 227 -7.40 -20.65 -1.53
N CYS A 228 -6.44 -20.91 -0.64
CA CYS A 228 -5.20 -20.14 -0.41
C CYS A 228 -4.32 -19.78 -1.63
N GLU A 229 -4.54 -20.32 -2.83
CA GLU A 229 -3.69 -20.05 -4.01
C GLU A 229 -4.05 -18.73 -4.75
N VAL A 230 -5.26 -18.20 -4.58
CA VAL A 230 -5.79 -17.04 -5.34
C VAL A 230 -5.35 -15.66 -4.83
N PHE A 231 -4.94 -15.49 -3.56
CA PHE A 231 -4.39 -14.24 -3.02
C PHE A 231 -2.87 -14.28 -3.13
N SER A 232 -2.43 -14.65 -4.34
CA SER A 232 -1.06 -14.48 -4.78
C SER A 232 -0.70 -13.01 -4.56
N VAL A 233 0.20 -12.77 -3.61
CA VAL A 233 1.00 -11.56 -3.38
C VAL A 233 0.48 -10.32 -4.14
N TYR A 234 -0.51 -9.62 -3.55
CA TYR A 234 -0.99 -8.36 -4.12
C TYR A 234 0.11 -7.30 -4.00
N ILE A 235 0.62 -6.84 -5.15
CA ILE A 235 1.70 -5.82 -5.25
C ILE A 235 1.14 -4.39 -5.03
N ALA A 236 -0.16 -4.27 -4.77
CA ALA A 236 -0.78 -3.03 -4.36
C ALA A 236 -0.18 -2.55 -3.03
N ALA A 237 -0.31 -1.25 -2.79
CA ALA A 237 0.01 -0.62 -1.52
C ALA A 237 -1.25 0.04 -1.00
N GLU A 238 -1.32 0.18 0.31
CA GLU A 238 -2.51 0.62 1.04
C GLU A 238 -2.01 1.44 2.24
N ASP A 239 -2.61 2.60 2.47
CA ASP A 239 -2.16 3.50 3.55
C ASP A 239 -2.61 3.00 4.95
N PHE A 240 -3.51 2.01 5.01
CA PHE A 240 -3.77 1.22 6.22
C PHE A 240 -2.49 0.69 6.86
N SER A 241 -1.45 0.48 6.06
CA SER A 241 -0.10 0.16 6.53
C SER A 241 0.39 1.08 7.67
N PHE A 242 0.02 2.36 7.70
CA PHE A 242 0.38 3.26 8.81
C PHE A 242 -0.23 2.82 10.15
N TYR A 243 -1.46 2.28 10.17
CA TYR A 243 -2.03 1.70 11.39
C TYR A 243 -1.26 0.46 11.83
N THR A 244 -0.83 -0.40 10.89
CA THR A 244 -0.01 -1.59 11.19
C THR A 244 1.36 -1.24 11.79
N GLN A 245 1.87 -0.03 11.53
CA GLN A 245 3.11 0.47 12.12
C GLN A 245 2.92 1.07 13.53
N LYS A 246 1.69 1.40 13.95
CA LYS A 246 1.42 2.07 15.23
C LYS A 246 0.72 1.18 16.26
N MET A 247 -0.07 0.20 15.82
CA MET A 247 -0.84 -0.68 16.69
C MET A 247 -0.99 -2.08 16.08
N ALA A 248 -1.42 -3.04 16.90
CA ALA A 248 -1.85 -4.33 16.39
C ALA A 248 -3.02 -4.09 15.43
N ALA A 249 -2.83 -4.47 14.16
CA ALA A 249 -3.84 -4.29 13.13
C ALA A 249 -3.84 -5.48 12.18
N SER A 250 -5.00 -5.75 11.59
CA SER A 250 -5.12 -6.75 10.53
C SER A 250 -6.04 -6.23 9.44
N PHE A 251 -5.67 -6.50 8.20
CA PHE A 251 -6.39 -6.12 7.01
C PHE A 251 -6.97 -7.38 6.36
N PHE A 252 -8.19 -7.27 5.87
CA PHE A 252 -8.91 -8.35 5.20
C PHE A 252 -9.51 -7.83 3.90
N VAL A 253 -9.91 -8.75 3.05
CA VAL A 253 -10.71 -8.45 1.86
C VAL A 253 -12.02 -9.22 1.90
N ILE A 254 -13.06 -8.62 1.30
CA ILE A 254 -14.34 -9.29 1.04
C ILE A 254 -14.53 -9.41 -0.47
N GLY A 255 -14.75 -10.62 -0.95
CA GLY A 255 -15.00 -10.88 -2.36
C GLY A 255 -16.34 -10.32 -2.81
N ILE A 256 -16.36 -9.78 -4.02
CA ILE A 256 -17.56 -9.21 -4.66
C ILE A 256 -17.81 -9.83 -6.04
N TYR A 257 -16.99 -10.80 -6.48
CA TYR A 257 -17.11 -11.39 -7.80
C TYR A 257 -18.39 -12.21 -7.92
N ASN A 258 -19.23 -11.78 -8.85
CA ASN A 258 -20.48 -12.41 -9.23
C ASN A 258 -20.57 -12.36 -10.75
N GLU A 259 -20.47 -13.52 -11.40
CA GLU A 259 -20.48 -13.67 -12.85
C GLU A 259 -21.74 -13.06 -13.48
N THR A 260 -22.91 -13.24 -12.83
CA THR A 260 -24.20 -12.74 -13.35
C THR A 260 -24.31 -11.21 -13.34
N MET A 261 -23.55 -10.54 -12.46
CA MET A 261 -23.53 -9.08 -12.34
C MET A 261 -22.32 -8.46 -13.07
N ASN A 262 -21.43 -9.27 -13.61
CA ASN A 262 -20.16 -8.83 -14.20
C ASN A 262 -19.33 -7.94 -13.24
N SER A 263 -19.36 -8.25 -11.93
CA SER A 263 -18.64 -7.50 -10.88
C SER A 263 -17.14 -7.86 -10.78
N GLY A 264 -16.61 -8.59 -11.76
CA GLY A 264 -15.17 -8.91 -11.87
C GLY A 264 -14.30 -7.77 -12.40
N THR A 265 -14.88 -6.59 -12.61
CA THR A 265 -14.14 -5.43 -13.11
C THR A 265 -13.20 -4.88 -12.03
N GLN A 266 -11.95 -4.62 -12.39
CA GLN A 266 -10.93 -4.06 -11.49
C GLN A 266 -11.42 -2.77 -10.80
N THR A 267 -11.01 -2.58 -9.55
CA THR A 267 -11.08 -1.28 -8.88
C THR A 267 -10.39 -0.20 -9.75
N HIS A 268 -10.84 1.06 -9.64
CA HIS A 268 -10.41 2.21 -10.46
C HIS A 268 -10.87 2.19 -11.92
N SER A 269 -11.62 1.17 -12.36
CA SER A 269 -12.29 1.17 -13.67
C SER A 269 -13.56 2.03 -13.63
N PRO A 270 -13.88 2.79 -14.70
CA PRO A 270 -15.18 3.46 -14.83
C PRO A 270 -16.36 2.48 -14.95
N TYR A 271 -16.09 1.18 -15.16
CA TYR A 271 -17.08 0.11 -15.25
C TYR A 271 -17.16 -0.74 -13.97
N PHE A 272 -16.64 -0.26 -12.85
CA PHE A 272 -16.71 -0.97 -11.58
C PHE A 272 -18.18 -1.25 -11.19
N VAL A 273 -18.45 -2.50 -10.81
CA VAL A 273 -19.76 -2.95 -10.34
C VAL A 273 -19.58 -3.66 -9.00
N LEU A 274 -20.40 -3.27 -8.04
CA LEU A 274 -20.45 -3.87 -6.71
C LEU A 274 -21.63 -4.84 -6.63
N ASP A 275 -21.38 -6.07 -6.17
CA ASP A 275 -22.46 -6.92 -5.67
C ASP A 275 -22.84 -6.44 -4.26
N GLU A 276 -23.94 -5.72 -4.12
CA GLU A 276 -24.35 -5.10 -2.85
C GLU A 276 -24.78 -6.11 -1.78
N GLU A 277 -25.05 -7.37 -2.16
CA GLU A 277 -25.38 -8.44 -1.21
C GLU A 277 -24.22 -8.76 -0.25
N VAL A 278 -23.01 -8.29 -0.56
CA VAL A 278 -21.83 -8.42 0.30
C VAL A 278 -21.81 -7.39 1.44
N LEU A 279 -22.54 -6.28 1.33
CA LEU A 279 -22.49 -5.18 2.31
C LEU A 279 -22.98 -5.62 3.70
N PRO A 280 -24.11 -6.37 3.84
CA PRO A 280 -24.52 -6.92 5.12
C PRO A 280 -23.49 -7.89 5.71
N ILE A 281 -22.77 -8.64 4.86
CA ILE A 281 -21.74 -9.59 5.30
C ILE A 281 -20.54 -8.85 5.89
N GLY A 282 -20.04 -7.82 5.20
CA GLY A 282 -18.94 -7.00 5.73
C GLY A 282 -19.33 -6.28 7.02
N ALA A 283 -20.57 -5.76 7.10
CA ALA A 283 -21.11 -5.17 8.33
C ALA A 283 -21.17 -6.18 9.49
N ALA A 284 -21.65 -7.40 9.21
CA ALA A 284 -21.70 -8.48 10.19
C ALA A 284 -20.30 -8.91 10.64
N PHE A 285 -19.33 -8.96 9.72
CA PHE A 285 -17.94 -9.30 10.04
C PHE A 285 -17.30 -8.27 10.98
N TYR A 286 -17.39 -6.98 10.66
CA TYR A 286 -16.91 -5.91 11.55
C TYR A 286 -17.54 -6.01 12.95
N ALA A 287 -18.86 -6.18 13.03
CA ALA A 287 -19.55 -6.28 14.31
C ALA A 287 -19.16 -7.55 15.10
N ALA A 288 -19.06 -8.69 14.43
CA ALA A 288 -18.69 -9.97 15.03
C ALA A 288 -17.26 -9.94 15.57
N VAL A 289 -16.31 -9.37 14.81
CA VAL A 289 -14.92 -9.20 15.26
C VAL A 289 -14.88 -8.32 16.50
N ALA A 290 -15.53 -7.15 16.47
CA ALA A 290 -15.52 -6.23 17.61
C ALA A 290 -16.12 -6.86 18.88
N ILE A 291 -17.21 -7.62 18.77
CA ILE A 291 -17.82 -8.32 19.91
C ILE A 291 -16.89 -9.44 20.42
N SER A 292 -16.42 -10.29 19.51
CA SER A 292 -15.58 -11.45 19.83
C SER A 292 -14.24 -11.03 20.45
N TYR A 293 -13.68 -9.89 20.02
CA TYR A 293 -12.43 -9.36 20.53
C TYR A 293 -12.48 -9.17 22.06
N PHE A 294 -13.58 -8.61 22.57
CA PHE A 294 -13.77 -8.39 24.01
C PHE A 294 -14.09 -9.66 24.82
N ASP A 295 -14.55 -10.71 24.15
CA ASP A 295 -14.80 -12.01 24.77
C ASP A 295 -13.55 -12.89 24.78
N SER A 296 -12.60 -12.63 23.88
CA SER A 296 -11.33 -13.34 23.81
C SER A 296 -10.27 -12.74 24.75
N GLN A 297 -9.59 -13.58 25.54
CA GLN A 297 -8.37 -13.20 26.27
C GLN A 297 -7.17 -13.19 25.31
N LEU A 298 -7.21 -12.34 24.28
CA LEU A 298 -6.05 -12.18 23.40
C LEU A 298 -4.85 -11.73 24.25
N PRO A 299 -3.69 -12.41 24.18
CA PRO A 299 -2.49 -11.99 24.89
C PRO A 299 -2.04 -10.66 24.28
N LEU A 300 -2.40 -9.56 24.92
CA LEU A 300 -1.93 -8.23 24.58
C LEU A 300 -0.43 -8.18 24.88
N LEU A 301 0.38 -8.57 23.89
CA LEU A 301 1.77 -8.15 23.88
C LEU A 301 1.74 -6.63 23.71
N ASN A 302 2.00 -5.91 24.80
CA ASN A 302 2.57 -4.57 24.77
C ASN A 302 3.91 -4.66 24.04
N LYS A 303 3.91 -4.91 22.72
CA LYS A 303 5.04 -4.58 21.89
C LYS A 303 5.07 -3.06 21.94
N MET A 304 6.03 -2.51 22.67
CA MET A 304 6.53 -1.19 22.39
C MET A 304 7.00 -1.24 20.94
N ILE A 305 6.11 -0.90 20.01
CA ILE A 305 6.48 -0.64 18.64
C ILE A 305 7.33 0.63 18.73
N PRO A 306 8.57 0.64 18.21
CA PRO A 306 9.44 1.80 18.30
C PRO A 306 8.69 3.04 17.83
N GLU A 307 8.86 4.16 18.54
CA GLU A 307 8.24 5.44 18.18
C GLU A 307 8.45 5.71 16.69
N VAL A 308 7.38 5.52 15.90
CA VAL A 308 7.35 6.07 14.56
C VAL A 308 7.26 7.57 14.78
N ASN A 309 8.39 8.27 14.61
CA ASN A 309 8.45 9.71 14.73
C ASN A 309 7.57 10.32 13.62
N PHE A 310 6.33 10.66 13.96
CA PHE A 310 5.41 11.45 13.14
C PHE A 310 5.83 12.95 13.10
N THR A 311 7.07 13.27 13.44
CA THR A 311 7.65 14.61 13.39
C THR A 311 8.34 14.81 12.04
N SER A 312 7.61 15.36 11.07
CA SER A 312 8.23 15.97 9.89
C SER A 312 8.83 17.32 10.28
N THR A 313 10.14 17.47 10.13
CA THR A 313 10.75 18.77 9.77
C THR A 313 10.48 19.06 8.31
#